data_AF-A0AAN6GC76-F1
#
_entry.id   AF-A0AAN6GC76-F1
#
_cell.length_a   1.000
_cell.length_b   1.000
_cell.length_c   1.000
_cell.angle_alpha   90.00
_cell.angle_beta   90.00
_cell.angle_gamma   90.00
#
_symmetry.space_group_name_H-M   'P 1'
#
loop_
_entity.id
_entity.type
_entity.pdbx_description
1 polymer ?
#
loop_
_entity_poly.entity_id
_entity_poly.type
_entity_poly.pdbx_seq_one_letter_code
_entity_poly.pdbx_strand_id
1 'polypeptide(L)'
;MSAPHFLTHATIRALDDGDRTLVINPANELAVRMVEGVQVQNGLYISEDKTTYFSFPDLSVRLAGRYQLLFSLIRLGPGLGNSPAASSSQRPFVSPAHTNAAGTVVASTTSAEFEVFAPRRFPGVVFSSVLTRRLGERGLKVHVRNRNASDQEQTQYGSGAASSHP
;
A
#
# COMPACT_ATOMS: atom_id res chain seq x y z
N MET A 1 14.73 -1.14 13.69
CA MET A 1 13.92 -1.11 14.92
C MET A 1 12.51 -1.50 14.57
N SER A 2 11.83 -2.32 15.39
CA SER A 2 10.39 -2.51 15.25
C SER A 2 9.70 -1.16 15.43
N ALA A 3 8.75 -0.85 14.55
CA ALA A 3 8.07 0.45 14.49
C ALA A 3 6.58 0.26 14.89
N PRO A 4 6.29 -0.21 16.12
CA PRO A 4 4.96 -0.72 16.50
C PRO A 4 3.87 0.37 16.52
N HIS A 5 4.27 1.63 16.50
CA HIS A 5 3.37 2.78 16.48
C HIS A 5 3.07 3.28 15.08
N PHE A 6 3.57 2.62 14.03
CA PHE A 6 3.32 3.02 12.65
C PHE A 6 2.48 1.98 11.91
N LEU A 7 1.44 2.48 11.25
CA LEU A 7 0.66 1.74 10.27
C LEU A 7 0.65 2.51 8.96
N THR A 8 0.53 1.79 7.84
CA THR A 8 0.35 2.41 6.53
C THR A 8 -1.05 2.09 6.02
N HIS A 9 -1.76 3.12 5.56
CA HIS A 9 -3.05 3.00 4.89
C HIS A 9 -2.88 3.21 3.38
N ALA A 10 -3.41 2.30 2.57
CA ALA A 10 -3.42 2.39 1.12
C ALA A 10 -4.83 2.76 0.62
N THR A 11 -4.92 3.89 -0.07
CA THR A 11 -6.12 4.30 -0.82
C THR A 11 -5.83 4.29 -2.32
N ILE A 12 -6.89 4.35 -3.13
CA ILE A 12 -6.77 4.43 -4.59
C ILE A 12 -7.21 5.81 -5.07
N ARG A 13 -6.56 6.27 -6.13
CA ARG A 13 -6.94 7.44 -6.91
C ARG A 13 -7.09 7.02 -8.37
N ALA A 14 -8.20 7.38 -8.99
CA ALA A 14 -8.36 7.21 -10.43
C ALA A 14 -7.67 8.37 -11.16
N LEU A 15 -7.11 8.07 -12.33
CA LEU A 15 -6.40 9.05 -13.16
C LEU A 15 -7.31 9.72 -14.20
N ASP A 16 -8.55 9.23 -14.35
CA ASP A 16 -9.60 10.03 -14.95
C ASP A 16 -10.06 11.09 -13.94
N ASP A 17 -10.61 12.20 -14.43
CA ASP A 17 -10.88 13.44 -13.68
C ASP A 17 -11.99 13.32 -12.60
N GLY A 18 -12.27 12.11 -12.11
CA GLY A 18 -13.28 11.81 -11.11
C GLY A 18 -12.69 11.22 -9.83
N ASP A 19 -13.18 11.68 -8.67
CA ASP A 19 -12.93 11.02 -7.40
C ASP A 19 -13.70 9.69 -7.33
N ARG A 20 -13.08 8.64 -7.88
CA ARG A 20 -13.64 7.26 -7.93
C ARG A 20 -13.16 6.40 -6.76
N THR A 21 -13.08 6.98 -5.56
CA THR A 21 -12.91 6.17 -4.33
C THR A 21 -14.11 5.25 -4.08
N LEU A 22 -15.29 5.65 -4.56
CA LEU A 22 -16.54 4.89 -4.52
C LEU A 22 -17.05 4.59 -5.94
N VAL A 23 -17.75 3.47 -6.09
CA VAL A 23 -18.40 3.01 -7.32
C VAL A 23 -19.85 2.69 -7.00
N ILE A 24 -20.79 3.08 -7.87
CA ILE A 24 -22.19 2.66 -7.73
C ILE A 24 -22.35 1.24 -8.24
N ASN A 25 -22.84 0.34 -7.39
CA ASN A 25 -23.20 -1.01 -7.78
C ASN A 25 -24.53 -0.97 -8.55
N PRO A 26 -24.57 -1.35 -9.83
CA PRO A 26 -25.79 -1.26 -10.63
C PRO A 26 -26.90 -2.21 -10.18
N ALA A 27 -26.59 -3.25 -9.41
CA ALA A 27 -27.58 -4.22 -8.95
C ALA A 27 -28.45 -3.71 -7.78
N ASN A 28 -27.96 -2.73 -7.01
CA ASN A 28 -28.65 -2.23 -5.82
C ASN A 28 -28.52 -0.71 -5.63
N GLU A 29 -27.92 -0.01 -6.58
CA GLU A 29 -27.68 1.45 -6.58
C GLU A 29 -26.85 1.96 -5.40
N LEU A 30 -26.20 1.07 -4.63
CA LEU A 30 -25.40 1.46 -3.49
C LEU A 30 -23.97 1.81 -3.90
N ALA A 31 -23.42 2.87 -3.29
CA ALA A 31 -22.00 3.18 -3.38
C ALA A 31 -21.18 2.15 -2.61
N VAL A 32 -20.26 1.48 -3.29
CA VAL A 32 -19.30 0.53 -2.74
C VAL A 32 -17.88 1.06 -2.89
N ARG A 33 -16.97 0.66 -2.00
CA ARG A 33 -15.56 1.02 -2.13
C ARG A 33 -14.97 0.37 -3.39
N MET A 34 -14.19 1.16 -4.13
CA MET A 34 -13.46 0.70 -5.32
C MET A 34 -12.41 -0.36 -4.98
N VAL A 35 -11.75 -0.21 -3.83
CA VAL A 35 -10.73 -1.13 -3.32
C VAL A 35 -11.35 -2.14 -2.38
N GLU A 36 -10.91 -3.38 -2.52
CA GLU A 36 -11.21 -4.51 -1.64
C GLU A 36 -9.93 -5.09 -1.04
N GLY A 37 -10.10 -5.93 0.00
CA GLY A 37 -9.00 -6.56 0.72
C GLY A 37 -8.51 -5.74 1.91
N VAL A 38 -7.23 -5.89 2.25
CA VAL A 38 -6.59 -5.31 3.44
C VAL A 38 -5.84 -4.03 3.08
N GLN A 39 -6.48 -2.90 3.33
CA GLN A 39 -5.95 -1.56 3.04
C GLN A 39 -5.04 -0.98 4.12
N VAL A 40 -4.94 -1.63 5.29
CA VAL A 40 -4.11 -1.17 6.41
C VAL A 40 -3.09 -2.23 6.77
N GLN A 41 -1.82 -1.86 6.85
CA GLN A 41 -0.73 -2.79 7.12
C GLN A 41 0.19 -2.28 8.23
N ASN A 42 0.62 -3.22 9.06
CA ASN A 42 1.72 -3.00 10.00
C ASN A 42 3.07 -3.19 9.29
N GLY A 43 4.13 -2.62 9.86
CA GLY A 43 5.47 -2.77 9.32
C GLY A 43 6.10 -4.12 9.69
N LEU A 44 6.68 -4.80 8.72
CA LEU A 44 7.59 -5.92 8.92
C LEU A 44 9.02 -5.39 8.98
N TYR A 45 9.65 -5.45 10.16
CA TYR A 45 11.05 -5.08 10.30
C TYR A 45 11.97 -6.25 9.91
N ILE A 46 12.88 -6.00 8.98
CA ILE A 46 13.93 -6.94 8.59
C ILE A 46 15.27 -6.42 9.12
N SER A 47 15.89 -7.22 9.98
CA SER A 47 17.14 -6.86 10.66
C SER A 47 18.33 -6.75 9.73
N GLU A 48 18.42 -7.63 8.73
CA GLU A 48 19.50 -7.68 7.73
C GLU A 48 19.57 -6.38 6.93
N ASP A 49 18.42 -5.93 6.42
CA ASP A 49 18.29 -4.69 5.64
C ASP A 49 18.17 -3.44 6.53
N LYS A 50 18.05 -3.63 7.85
CA LYS A 50 17.72 -2.59 8.84
C LYS A 50 16.52 -1.74 8.42
N THR A 51 15.55 -2.35 7.74
CA THR A 51 14.45 -1.66 7.04
C THR A 51 13.11 -2.20 7.47
N THR A 52 12.10 -1.32 7.54
CA THR A 52 10.71 -1.69 7.79
C THR A 52 9.94 -1.66 6.48
N TYR A 53 9.33 -2.79 6.12
CA TYR A 53 8.52 -2.93 4.92
C TYR A 53 7.03 -2.92 5.25
N PHE A 54 6.25 -2.15 4.51
CA PHE A 54 4.80 -2.18 4.54
C PHE A 54 4.33 -2.81 3.24
N SER A 55 3.71 -3.98 3.32
CA SER A 55 3.37 -4.79 2.15
C SER A 55 1.88 -5.04 2.09
N PHE A 56 1.29 -4.88 0.92
CA PHE A 56 -0.15 -5.03 0.70
C PHE A 56 -0.44 -6.20 -0.25
N PRO A 57 -0.29 -7.45 0.21
CA PRO A 57 -0.46 -8.63 -0.65
C PRO A 57 -1.92 -8.94 -1.01
N ASP A 58 -2.87 -8.34 -0.29
CA ASP A 58 -4.31 -8.53 -0.48
C ASP A 58 -4.97 -7.18 -0.77
N LEU A 59 -4.77 -6.69 -2.00
CA LEU A 59 -5.49 -5.54 -2.55
C LEU A 59 -6.08 -5.92 -3.90
N SER A 60 -7.36 -5.61 -4.08
CA SER A 60 -8.07 -5.79 -5.34
C SER A 60 -8.84 -4.53 -5.69
N VAL A 61 -9.05 -4.29 -6.99
CA VAL A 61 -9.78 -3.12 -7.51
C VAL A 61 -10.93 -3.62 -8.37
N ARG A 62 -12.14 -3.11 -8.09
CA ARG A 62 -13.38 -3.59 -8.72
C ARG A 62 -13.50 -3.27 -10.20
N LEU A 63 -13.10 -2.07 -10.61
CA LEU A 63 -13.32 -1.59 -11.96
C LEU A 63 -12.03 -1.47 -12.76
N ALA A 64 -12.13 -1.88 -14.03
CA ALA A 64 -11.08 -1.63 -15.01
C ALA A 64 -10.86 -0.12 -15.18
N GLY A 65 -9.60 0.28 -15.37
CA GLY A 65 -9.20 1.69 -15.43
C GLY A 65 -7.73 1.90 -15.13
N ARG A 66 -7.28 3.16 -15.10
CA ARG A 66 -5.92 3.54 -14.73
C ARG A 66 -5.93 4.24 -13.38
N TYR A 67 -5.04 3.83 -12.50
CA TYR A 67 -5.06 4.24 -11.11
C TYR A 67 -3.66 4.46 -10.54
N GLN A 68 -3.61 5.13 -9.40
CA GLN A 68 -2.48 5.18 -8.49
C GLN A 68 -2.92 4.77 -7.09
N LEU A 69 -2.03 4.12 -6.34
CA LEU A 69 -2.20 3.91 -4.91
C LEU A 69 -1.55 5.06 -4.15
N LEU A 70 -2.28 5.64 -3.20
CA LEU A 70 -1.75 6.59 -2.23
C LEU A 70 -1.51 5.85 -0.92
N PHE A 71 -0.29 5.95 -0.40
CA PHE A 71 0.10 5.37 0.88
C PHE A 71 0.29 6.48 1.90
N SER A 72 -0.39 6.37 3.04
CA SER A 72 -0.27 7.29 4.16
C SER A 72 0.31 6.57 5.36
N LEU A 73 1.49 7.01 5.82
CA LEU A 73 2.13 6.52 7.03
C LEU A 73 1.53 7.26 8.23
N ILE A 74 0.89 6.50 9.11
CA ILE A 74 0.18 7.01 10.27
C ILE A 74 0.93 6.58 11.53
N ARG A 75 1.24 7.56 12.39
CA ARG A 75 1.75 7.32 13.73
C ARG A 75 0.60 7.28 14.73
N LEU A 76 0.45 6.17 15.43
CA LEU A 76 -0.45 5.98 16.55
C LEU A 76 0.17 6.50 17.85
N GLY A 77 -0.65 7.10 18.70
CA GLY A 77 -0.24 7.63 20.00
C GLY A 77 -0.70 9.08 20.19
N PRO A 78 -0.39 9.69 21.35
CA PRO A 78 -0.70 11.09 21.58
C PRO A 78 -0.08 11.93 20.47
N GLY A 79 -0.92 12.61 19.69
CA GLY A 79 -0.45 13.40 18.58
C GLY A 79 0.57 14.43 19.06
N LEU A 80 1.63 14.64 18.29
CA LEU A 80 2.51 15.82 18.44
C LEU A 80 1.78 17.09 17.98
N GLY A 81 0.47 17.20 18.27
CA GLY A 81 -0.24 18.45 18.09
C GLY A 81 0.47 19.50 18.94
N ASN A 82 0.74 20.65 18.34
CA ASN A 82 1.40 21.80 18.96
C ASN A 82 0.62 22.33 20.18
N SER A 83 0.53 21.57 21.26
CA SER A 83 0.18 22.09 22.59
C SER A 83 1.47 22.67 23.17
N PRO A 84 1.56 24.01 23.34
CA PRO A 84 2.72 24.59 23.97
C PRO A 84 2.77 24.10 25.42
N ALA A 85 3.93 23.57 25.80
CA ALA A 85 4.43 23.38 27.16
C ALA A 85 3.38 23.26 28.29
N ALA A 86 3.08 22.03 28.70
CA ALA A 86 2.84 21.79 30.12
C ALA A 86 4.20 21.53 30.78
N SER A 87 4.92 22.62 31.07
CA SER A 87 6.03 22.61 32.01
C SER A 87 5.49 22.39 33.41
N SER A 88 5.46 21.15 33.89
CA SER A 88 5.55 20.88 35.32
C SER A 88 5.90 19.42 35.57
N SER A 89 6.86 19.24 36.45
CA SER A 89 7.26 18.00 37.10
C SER A 89 6.10 17.42 37.91
N GLN A 90 5.15 16.77 37.25
CA GLN A 90 4.13 15.98 37.93
C GLN A 90 3.68 14.86 37.00
N ARG A 91 4.15 13.64 37.26
CA ARG A 91 3.72 12.44 36.53
C ARG A 91 2.21 12.31 36.72
N PRO A 92 1.37 12.38 35.67
CA PRO A 92 -0.03 12.06 35.83
C PRO A 92 -0.13 10.54 35.91
N PHE A 93 -0.69 10.07 37.03
CA PHE A 93 -1.30 8.77 37.16
C PHE A 93 -2.18 8.49 35.93
N VAL A 94 -1.83 7.45 35.16
CA VAL A 94 -2.50 7.12 33.90
C VAL A 94 -3.82 6.44 34.25
N SER A 95 -4.91 7.20 34.30
CA SER A 95 -6.26 6.63 34.35
C SER A 95 -6.57 5.94 33.01
N PRO A 96 -7.12 4.71 33.01
CA PRO A 96 -7.48 3.98 31.80
C PRO A 96 -8.83 4.50 31.29
N ALA A 97 -8.86 5.72 30.77
CA ALA A 97 -10.06 6.30 30.18
C ALA A 97 -9.67 7.13 28.96
N HIS A 98 -9.89 6.56 27.78
CA HIS A 98 -10.10 7.23 26.50
C HIS A 98 -9.28 8.51 26.27
N THR A 99 -7.95 8.41 26.28
CA THR A 99 -7.14 9.47 25.69
C THR A 99 -7.37 9.42 24.18
N ASN A 100 -7.83 10.54 23.61
CA ASN A 100 -8.01 10.75 22.17
C ASN A 100 -6.64 10.64 21.45
N ALA A 101 -6.12 9.42 21.31
CA ALA A 101 -4.92 9.12 20.55
C ALA A 101 -5.30 9.03 19.07
N ALA A 102 -5.74 10.15 18.49
CA ALA A 102 -5.95 10.27 17.06
C ALA A 102 -4.59 10.06 16.36
N GLY A 103 -4.52 9.07 15.47
CA GLY A 103 -3.32 8.83 14.67
C GLY A 103 -3.04 10.04 13.76
N THR A 104 -1.77 10.42 13.63
CA THR A 104 -1.35 11.53 12.75
C THR A 104 -0.66 10.97 11.51
N VAL A 105 -1.06 11.44 10.32
CA VAL A 105 -0.31 11.15 9.09
C VAL A 105 1.01 11.91 9.14
N VAL A 106 2.12 11.18 9.15
CA VAL A 106 3.47 11.77 9.25
C VAL A 106 4.22 11.81 7.91
N ALA A 107 3.79 10.99 6.95
CA ALA A 107 4.31 10.95 5.60
C ALA A 107 3.28 10.36 4.65
N SER A 108 3.39 10.69 3.36
CA SER A 108 2.61 10.06 2.31
C SER A 108 3.43 9.90 1.05
N THR A 109 3.07 8.94 0.22
CA THR A 109 3.69 8.72 -1.09
C THR A 109 2.70 8.07 -2.04
N THR A 110 2.92 8.19 -3.34
CA THR A 110 2.04 7.64 -4.39
C THR A 110 2.80 6.61 -5.22
N SER A 111 2.12 5.56 -5.66
CA SER A 111 2.68 4.57 -6.58
C SER A 111 2.88 5.13 -7.98
N ALA A 112 3.61 4.39 -8.82
CA ALA A 112 3.49 4.53 -10.26
C ALA A 112 2.04 4.20 -10.71
N GLU A 113 1.67 4.71 -11.89
CA GLU A 113 0.38 4.40 -12.51
C GLU A 113 0.31 2.91 -12.87
N PHE A 114 -0.87 2.31 -12.73
CA PHE A 114 -1.13 0.93 -13.15
C PHE A 114 -2.52 0.79 -13.79
N GLU A 115 -2.66 -0.19 -14.67
CA GLU A 115 -3.94 -0.53 -15.32
C GLU A 115 -4.58 -1.73 -14.62
N VAL A 116 -5.87 -1.59 -14.31
CA VAL A 116 -6.75 -2.71 -13.95
C VAL A 116 -7.47 -3.13 -15.22
N PHE A 117 -7.26 -4.37 -15.63
CA PHE A 117 -7.81 -4.90 -16.87
C PHE A 117 -9.20 -5.49 -16.67
N ALA A 118 -10.06 -5.36 -17.68
CA ALA A 118 -11.24 -6.20 -17.78
C ALA A 118 -10.82 -7.67 -17.96
N PRO A 119 -11.63 -8.66 -17.52
CA PRO A 119 -11.25 -10.08 -17.56
C PRO A 119 -10.72 -10.57 -18.91
N ARG A 120 -11.32 -10.11 -20.03
CA ARG A 120 -10.93 -10.50 -21.39
C ARG A 120 -9.60 -9.89 -21.88
N ARG A 121 -9.15 -8.81 -21.25
CA ARG A 121 -7.89 -8.11 -21.58
C ARG A 121 -6.79 -8.36 -20.55
N PHE A 122 -7.04 -9.22 -19.56
CA PHE A 122 -6.10 -9.44 -18.48
C PHE A 122 -4.88 -10.22 -19.01
N PRO A 123 -3.66 -9.64 -18.93
CA PRO A 123 -2.45 -10.27 -19.50
C PRO A 123 -1.94 -11.46 -18.67
N GLY A 124 -2.62 -11.80 -17.56
CA GLY A 124 -2.16 -12.78 -16.60
C GLY A 124 -1.46 -12.14 -15.40
N VAL A 125 -1.20 -12.96 -14.39
CA VAL A 125 -0.57 -12.50 -13.15
C VAL A 125 0.95 -12.57 -13.28
N VAL A 126 1.64 -11.50 -12.88
CA VAL A 126 3.10 -11.46 -12.88
C VAL A 126 3.70 -12.39 -11.82
N PHE A 127 4.92 -12.88 -12.09
CA PHE A 127 5.68 -13.69 -11.15
C PHE A 127 6.15 -12.86 -9.95
N SER A 128 6.38 -13.53 -8.81
CA SER A 128 6.91 -12.86 -7.63
C SER A 128 8.31 -12.32 -7.89
N SER A 129 8.53 -11.05 -7.54
CA SER A 129 9.86 -10.42 -7.61
C SER A 129 10.85 -11.09 -6.65
N VAL A 130 12.15 -10.82 -6.81
CA VAL A 130 13.18 -11.25 -5.83
C VAL A 130 12.86 -10.72 -4.44
N LEU A 131 12.45 -9.45 -4.35
CA LEU A 131 12.07 -8.83 -3.08
C LEU A 131 10.89 -9.56 -2.43
N THR A 132 9.82 -9.81 -3.19
CA THR A 132 8.62 -10.52 -2.70
C THR A 132 8.97 -11.90 -2.13
N ARG A 133 9.84 -12.66 -2.81
CA ARG A 133 10.30 -13.97 -2.35
C ARG A 133 11.06 -13.88 -1.04
N ARG A 134 12.05 -12.97 -0.98
CA ARG A 134 12.83 -12.72 0.26
C ARG A 134 11.93 -12.30 1.42
N LEU A 135 10.98 -11.39 1.20
CA LEU A 135 10.03 -10.98 2.25
C LEU A 135 9.17 -12.17 2.72
N GLY A 136 8.73 -13.02 1.79
CA GLY A 136 7.96 -14.23 2.09
C GLY A 136 8.72 -15.21 2.98
N GLU A 137 10.00 -15.44 2.71
CA GLU A 137 10.90 -16.26 3.54
C GLU A 137 11.05 -15.71 4.97
N ARG A 138 10.85 -14.40 5.16
CA ARG A 138 10.91 -13.74 6.47
C ARG A 138 9.55 -13.60 7.15
N GLY A 139 8.55 -14.34 6.70
CA GLY A 139 7.24 -14.44 7.35
C GLY A 139 6.20 -13.45 6.83
N LEU A 140 6.48 -12.70 5.75
CA LEU A 140 5.42 -11.97 5.06
C LEU A 140 4.44 -12.98 4.44
N LYS A 141 3.15 -12.88 4.80
CA LYS A 141 2.08 -13.72 4.23
C LYS A 141 1.72 -13.26 2.82
N VAL A 142 2.52 -13.67 1.84
CA VAL A 142 2.31 -13.38 0.42
C VAL A 142 2.30 -14.69 -0.37
N HIS A 143 1.40 -14.79 -1.36
CA HIS A 143 1.40 -15.90 -2.29
C HIS A 143 2.61 -15.80 -3.24
N VAL A 144 3.60 -16.67 -3.05
CA VAL A 144 4.81 -16.70 -3.87
C VAL A 144 4.58 -17.56 -5.11
N ARG A 145 4.78 -16.97 -6.29
CA ARG A 145 4.77 -17.65 -7.59
C ARG A 145 6.18 -17.72 -8.17
N ASN A 146 6.68 -18.93 -8.38
CA ASN A 146 8.01 -19.16 -8.97
C ASN A 146 7.97 -19.04 -10.50
N ARG A 147 9.07 -18.56 -11.10
CA ARG A 147 9.28 -18.67 -12.55
C ARG A 147 9.67 -20.10 -12.87
N ASN A 148 9.02 -20.71 -13.86
CA ASN A 148 9.55 -21.91 -14.47
C ASN A 148 10.68 -21.52 -15.44
N ALA A 149 11.66 -22.39 -15.64
CA ALA A 149 12.82 -22.12 -16.51
C ALA A 149 12.45 -21.76 -17.96
N SER A 150 11.23 -22.12 -18.40
CA SER A 150 10.68 -21.85 -19.73
C SER A 150 10.19 -20.41 -19.96
N ASP A 151 9.98 -19.61 -18.90
CA ASP A 151 9.35 -18.28 -19.02
C ASP A 151 10.39 -17.14 -19.17
N GLN A 152 11.68 -17.45 -19.28
CA GLN A 152 12.74 -16.45 -19.43
C GLN A 152 12.72 -15.76 -20.79
N GLU A 153 12.09 -16.35 -21.82
CA GLU A 153 12.19 -15.87 -23.20
C GLU A 153 11.21 -14.72 -23.54
N GLN A 154 10.25 -14.40 -22.66
CA GLN A 154 9.17 -13.44 -22.97
C GLN A 154 9.34 -12.04 -22.36
N THR A 155 10.35 -11.79 -21.52
CA THR A 155 10.59 -10.45 -20.94
C THR A 155 11.57 -9.58 -21.74
N GLN A 156 12.05 -10.03 -22.90
CA GLN A 156 12.90 -9.24 -23.80
C GLN A 156 12.10 -8.42 -24.85
N TYR A 157 10.85 -8.07 -24.57
CA TYR A 157 10.07 -7.13 -25.36
C TYR A 157 9.62 -5.96 -24.48
N GLY A 158 10.48 -4.96 -24.34
CA GLY A 158 10.18 -3.75 -23.55
C GLY A 158 11.31 -2.73 -23.41
N SER A 159 12.53 -3.02 -23.88
CA SER A 159 13.63 -2.03 -23.92
C SER A 159 14.14 -1.85 -25.35
N GLY A 160 13.44 -1.02 -26.12
CA GLY A 160 13.77 -0.79 -27.53
C GLY A 160 13.07 0.44 -28.09
N ALA A 161 13.42 1.63 -27.59
CA ALA A 161 13.13 2.90 -28.26
C ALA A 161 14.27 3.90 -27.97
N ALA A 162 15.44 3.63 -28.53
CA ALA A 162 16.42 4.66 -28.85
C ALA A 162 16.46 4.76 -30.37
N SER A 163 15.54 5.55 -30.95
CA SER A 163 15.66 6.00 -32.34
C SER A 163 16.46 7.30 -32.34
N SER A 164 17.74 7.16 -32.66
CA SER A 164 18.53 8.22 -33.26
C SER A 164 18.03 8.44 -34.70
N HIS A 165 17.91 9.70 -35.11
CA HIS A 165 17.85 10.04 -36.53
C HIS A 165 18.77 11.24 -36.81
N PRO A 166 19.33 11.29 -38.03
CA PRO A 166 20.53 12.04 -38.41
C PRO A 166 20.33 13.54 -38.54
#